data_AF-A0A3D0YMD1-F1
#
_entry.id   AF-A0A3D0YMD1-F1
#
_cell.length_a   1.000
_cell.length_b   1.000
_cell.length_c   1.000
_cell.angle_alpha   90.00
_cell.angle_beta   90.00
_cell.angle_gamma   90.00
#
_symmetry.space_group_name_H-M   'P 1'
#
loop_
_entity.id
_entity.type
_entity.pdbx_description
1 polymer ?
#
loop_
_entity_poly.entity_id
_entity_poly.type
_entity_poly.pdbx_seq_one_letter_code
_entity_poly.pdbx_strand_id
1 'polypeptide(L)'
;MKLGRIYFWSLAIGTAPVQVSGDVLPETVISASRSAELLRDSPYSISLIGEDELLQNSIRTLPEALKLSPGVMIQKTTHGHGSPFIR
;
A
#
# COMPACT_ATOMS: atom_id res chain seq x y z
N MET A 1 -61.57 1.33 39.54
CA MET A 1 -60.24 1.16 40.17
C MET A 1 -59.20 1.03 39.06
N LYS A 2 -58.11 1.81 39.15
CA LYS A 2 -56.99 1.92 38.20
C LYS A 2 -56.38 0.56 37.86
N LEU A 3 -56.04 0.31 36.59
CA LEU A 3 -54.85 -0.44 36.12
C LEU A 3 -54.92 -0.56 34.58
N GLY A 4 -53.93 -0.26 33.76
CA GLY A 4 -52.57 0.25 33.93
C GLY A 4 -52.06 0.57 32.52
N ARG A 5 -51.43 1.74 32.32
CA ARG A 5 -50.92 2.20 31.03
C ARG A 5 -49.63 1.43 30.71
N ILE A 6 -49.64 0.64 29.64
CA ILE A 6 -48.47 -0.11 29.17
C ILE A 6 -47.60 0.86 28.35
N TYR A 7 -46.39 1.13 28.82
CA TYR A 7 -45.41 1.95 28.09
C TYR A 7 -44.51 1.02 27.28
N PHE A 8 -44.69 1.02 25.96
CA PHE A 8 -43.76 0.39 25.02
C PHE A 8 -42.54 1.32 24.86
N TRP A 9 -41.40 0.95 25.43
CA TRP A 9 -40.13 1.59 25.13
C TRP A 9 -39.47 0.84 23.97
N SER A 10 -39.32 1.51 22.83
CA SER A 10 -38.53 1.00 21.71
C SER A 10 -37.07 1.45 21.92
N LEU A 11 -36.17 0.49 22.13
CA LEU A 11 -34.74 0.75 22.19
C LEU A 11 -34.18 0.70 20.76
N ALA A 12 -33.95 1.87 20.16
CA ALA A 12 -33.23 1.97 18.90
C ALA A 12 -31.74 1.69 19.16
N ILE A 13 -31.25 0.54 18.69
CA ILE A 13 -29.81 0.26 18.66
C ILE A 13 -29.21 1.10 17.53
N GLY A 14 -28.64 2.25 17.88
CA GLY A 14 -27.86 3.05 16.95
C GLY A 14 -26.53 2.35 16.65
N THR A 15 -26.34 1.90 15.42
CA THR A 15 -25.03 1.45 14.94
C THR A 15 -24.15 2.68 14.74
N ALA A 16 -23.25 2.96 15.68
CA ALA A 16 -22.23 3.98 15.46
C ALA A 16 -21.25 3.48 14.37
N PRO A 17 -20.92 4.29 13.34
CA PRO A 17 -19.90 3.91 12.39
C PRO A 17 -18.54 3.87 13.10
N VAL A 18 -17.87 2.72 13.03
CA VAL A 18 -16.50 2.57 13.50
C VAL A 18 -15.59 3.34 12.55
N GLN A 19 -15.04 4.47 13.01
CA GLN A 19 -14.04 5.21 12.25
C GLN A 19 -12.68 4.54 12.41
N VAL A 20 -12.21 3.90 11.34
CA VAL A 20 -10.84 3.38 11.27
C VAL A 20 -9.94 4.54 10.86
N SER A 21 -9.32 5.19 11.85
CA SER A 21 -8.23 6.13 11.60
C SER A 21 -6.97 5.33 11.27
N GLY A 22 -6.72 5.07 9.99
CA GLY A 22 -5.43 4.58 9.53
C GLY A 22 -4.40 5.71 9.67
N ASP A 23 -3.44 5.54 10.57
CA ASP A 23 -2.33 6.48 10.69
C ASP A 23 -1.45 6.37 9.44
N VAL A 24 -1.21 7.48 8.76
CA VAL A 24 -0.49 7.49 7.48
C VAL A 24 0.99 7.47 7.80
N LEU A 25 1.59 6.28 7.70
CA LEU A 25 3.00 6.10 8.01
C LEU A 25 3.88 6.76 6.94
N PRO A 26 5.00 7.37 7.33
CA PRO A 26 5.96 7.90 6.38
C PRO A 26 6.62 6.78 5.58
N GLU A 27 6.76 7.01 4.28
CA GLU A 27 7.43 6.09 3.36
C GLU A 27 8.89 5.88 3.80
N THR A 28 9.23 4.62 4.08
CA THR A 28 10.51 4.23 4.69
C THR A 28 11.17 3.16 3.84
N VAL A 29 12.46 3.34 3.52
CA VAL A 29 13.24 2.36 2.77
C VAL A 29 14.09 1.54 3.72
N ILE A 30 14.03 0.21 3.57
CA ILE A 30 14.80 -0.73 4.40
C ILE A 30 15.86 -1.45 3.56
N SER A 31 15.59 -1.70 2.28
CA SER A 31 16.42 -2.56 1.43
C SER A 31 17.83 -2.03 1.19
N ALA A 32 18.02 -0.72 1.17
CA ALA A 32 19.32 -0.11 0.87
C ALA A 32 20.28 -0.11 2.07
N SER A 33 19.84 0.33 3.25
CA SER A 33 20.68 0.44 4.45
C SER A 33 20.55 -0.74 5.42
N ARG A 34 19.61 -1.67 5.17
CA ARG A 34 19.21 -2.76 6.10
C ARG A 34 18.64 -2.26 7.43
N SER A 35 18.37 -0.97 7.53
CA SER A 35 17.73 -0.28 8.64
C SER A 35 16.62 0.62 8.09
N ALA A 36 15.63 0.92 8.91
CA ALA A 36 14.57 1.86 8.54
C ALA A 36 15.15 3.27 8.41
N GLU A 37 15.09 3.85 7.22
CA GLU A 37 15.59 5.19 6.92
C GLU A 37 14.69 5.89 5.88
N LEU A 38 14.67 7.23 5.90
CA LEU A 38 13.98 8.01 4.88
C LEU A 38 14.78 7.99 3.57
N LEU A 39 14.07 7.99 2.44
CA LEU A 39 14.70 7.94 1.11
C LEU A 39 15.72 9.06 0.87
N ARG A 40 15.49 10.24 1.46
CA ARG A 40 16.35 11.43 1.33
C ARG A 40 17.68 11.33 2.08
N ASP A 41 17.75 10.49 3.10
CA ASP A 41 18.91 10.37 3.98
C ASP A 41 19.89 9.30 3.45
N SER A 42 19.41 8.42 2.58
CA SER A 42 20.21 7.37 1.97
C SER A 42 21.36 7.93 1.10
N PRO A 43 22.59 7.39 1.24
CA PRO A 43 23.72 7.74 0.39
C PRO A 43 23.67 7.07 -1.00
N TYR A 44 22.70 6.20 -1.25
CA TYR A 44 22.53 5.45 -2.50
C TYR A 44 21.36 5.97 -3.33
N SER A 45 21.45 5.80 -4.66
CA SER A 45 20.33 6.00 -5.57
C SER A 45 19.28 4.91 -5.37
N ILE A 46 18.05 5.30 -5.04
CA ILE A 46 16.93 4.40 -4.77
C ILE A 46 15.75 4.81 -5.65
N SER A 47 15.14 3.83 -6.32
CA SER A 47 13.87 3.97 -7.02
C SER A 47 12.81 3.18 -6.25
N LEU A 48 11.64 3.78 -6.03
CA LEU A 48 10.53 3.15 -5.33
C LEU A 48 9.33 3.08 -6.25
N ILE A 49 8.75 1.89 -6.37
CA ILE A 49 7.56 1.63 -7.17
C ILE A 49 6.44 1.33 -6.20
N GLY A 50 5.54 2.30 -6.01
CA GLY A 50 4.41 2.22 -5.10
C GLY A 50 3.21 1.46 -5.66
N GLU A 51 2.22 1.19 -4.80
CA GLU A 51 0.98 0.51 -5.19
C GLU A 51 0.23 1.25 -6.31
N ASP A 52 0.12 2.58 -6.21
CA ASP A 52 -0.57 3.39 -7.20
C ASP A 52 0.01 3.23 -8.60
N GLU A 53 1.34 3.18 -8.72
CA GLU A 53 2.01 2.98 -10.01
C GLU A 53 1.73 1.58 -10.58
N LEU A 54 1.75 0.55 -9.72
CA LEU A 54 1.46 -0.82 -10.13
C LEU A 54 0.02 -0.96 -10.63
N LEU A 55 -0.94 -0.35 -9.92
CA LEU A 55 -2.36 -0.38 -10.27
C LEU A 55 -2.65 0.42 -11.54
N GLN A 56 -2.14 1.65 -11.64
CA GLN A 56 -2.36 2.52 -12.80
C GLN A 56 -1.78 1.91 -14.08
N ASN A 57 -0.61 1.28 -14.00
CA ASN A 57 0.03 0.63 -15.14
C ASN A 57 -0.41 -0.83 -15.34
N SER A 58 -1.34 -1.33 -14.51
CA SER A 58 -1.84 -2.71 -14.54
C SER A 58 -0.72 -3.76 -14.59
N ILE A 59 0.36 -3.53 -13.85
CA ILE A 59 1.56 -4.37 -13.90
C ILE A 59 1.28 -5.71 -13.22
N ARG A 60 1.65 -6.80 -13.92
CA ARG A 60 1.40 -8.17 -13.46
C ARG A 60 2.67 -8.93 -13.10
N THR A 61 3.84 -8.41 -13.45
CA THR A 61 5.12 -9.10 -13.24
C THR A 61 6.25 -8.19 -12.77
N LEU A 62 7.19 -8.75 -12.00
CA LEU A 62 8.32 -8.02 -11.44
C LEU A 62 9.23 -7.40 -12.54
N PRO A 63 9.63 -8.13 -13.60
CA PRO A 63 10.45 -7.55 -14.65
C PRO A 63 9.74 -6.40 -15.40
N GLU A 64 8.41 -6.40 -15.48
CA GLU A 64 7.66 -5.29 -16.06
C GLU A 64 7.66 -4.06 -15.15
N ALA A 65 7.52 -4.24 -13.84
CA ALA A 65 7.67 -3.15 -12.86
C ALA A 65 9.06 -2.52 -12.96
N LEU A 66 10.11 -3.34 -12.91
CA LEU A 66 11.49 -2.85 -12.94
C LEU A 66 11.86 -2.14 -14.24
N LYS A 67 11.21 -2.47 -15.37
CA LYS A 67 11.44 -1.79 -16.65
C LYS A 67 11.07 -0.30 -16.61
N LEU A 68 10.19 0.11 -15.71
CA LEU A 68 9.81 1.52 -15.54
C LEU A 68 10.83 2.30 -14.71
N SER A 69 11.71 1.62 -13.96
CA SER A 69 12.74 2.29 -13.19
C SER A 69 13.88 2.80 -14.08
N PRO A 70 14.37 4.03 -13.85
CA PRO A 70 15.49 4.58 -14.58
C PRO A 70 16.76 3.75 -14.34
N GLY A 71 17.63 3.67 -15.36
CA GLY A 71 18.88 2.92 -15.27
C GLY A 71 18.71 1.39 -15.31
N VAL A 72 17.48 0.89 -15.48
CA VAL A 72 17.19 -0.55 -15.56
C VAL A 72 16.92 -0.97 -17.00
N MET A 73 17.64 -2.01 -17.44
CA MET A 73 17.38 -2.71 -18.70
C MET A 73 16.96 -4.15 -18.39
N ILE A 74 15.91 -4.65 -19.04
CA ILE A 74 15.40 -6.00 -18.81
C ILE A 74 15.66 -6.90 -20.01
N GLN A 75 16.38 -7.99 -19.81
CA GLN A 75 16.44 -9.11 -20.76
C GLN A 75 15.28 -10.07 -20.47
N LYS A 76 14.14 -9.84 -21.14
CA LYS A 76 12.95 -10.69 -20.96
C LYS A 76 13.13 -12.02 -21.68
N THR A 77 12.94 -13.13 -20.95
CA THR A 77 13.00 -14.49 -21.50
C THR A 77 11.61 -15.08 -21.69
N THR A 78 10.69 -14.86 -20.76
CA THR A 78 9.25 -15.23 -20.85
C THR A 78 8.39 -14.26 -20.03
N HIS A 79 7.08 -14.52 -19.88
CA HIS A 79 6.23 -13.73 -18.97
C HIS A 79 6.63 -13.99 -17.51
N GLY A 80 6.92 -12.93 -16.75
CA GLY A 80 7.40 -13.06 -15.37
C GLY A 80 8.88 -13.38 -15.22
N HIS A 81 9.57 -13.78 -16.29
CA HIS A 81 11.00 -14.09 -16.26
C HIS A 81 11.82 -13.10 -17.07
N GLY A 82 12.92 -12.66 -16.48
CA GLY A 82 13.91 -11.86 -17.15
C GLY A 82 14.99 -11.42 -16.19
N SER A 83 16.18 -11.17 -16.73
CA SER A 83 17.30 -10.68 -15.94
C SER A 83 17.38 -9.15 -16.03
N PRO A 84 17.33 -8.43 -14.90
CA PRO A 84 17.58 -7.00 -14.89
C PRO A 84 19.09 -6.71 -14.93
N PHE A 85 19.47 -5.73 -15.75
CA PHE A 85 20.77 -5.08 -15.74
C PHE A 85 20.57 -3.66 -15.20
N ILE A 86 21.23 -3.34 -14.09
CA ILE A 86 21.08 -2.07 -13.35
C ILE A 86 22.47 -1.43 -13.25
N ARG A 87 22.56 -0.11 -13.43
CA ARG A 87 23.78 0.68 -13.20
C ARG A 87 23.57 1.71 -12.13
#